data_AF-A0A1B9E8Z3-F1
#
_entry.id   AF-A0A1B9E8Z3-F1
#
_cell.length_a   1.000
_cell.length_b   1.000
_cell.length_c   1.000
_cell.angle_alpha   90.00
_cell.angle_beta   90.00
_cell.angle_gamma   90.00
#
_symmetry.space_group_name_H-M   'P 1'
#
loop_
_entity.id
_entity.type
_entity.pdbx_description
1 polymer ?
#
loop_
_entity_poly.entity_id
_entity_poly.type
_entity_poly.pdbx_seq_one_letter_code
_entity_poly.pdbx_strand_id
1 'polypeptide(L)'
;MESKTINQDFKLTIQSGGMIEFRETGIIPRFLVFHSRELRRTWRFKQTKDTQNGVLKVNGQVAFYYFFDGLGCKMKSVANGVIGAEWEIEEVVMELRD
;
A
#
# COMPACT_ATOMS: atom_id res chain seq x y z
N MET A 1 27.83 5.49 2.17
CA MET A 1 26.52 5.41 1.48
C MET A 1 25.53 5.05 2.57
N GLU A 2 24.83 6.04 3.12
CA GLU A 2 23.96 5.85 4.29
C GLU A 2 22.79 4.96 3.91
N SER A 3 22.72 3.79 4.54
CA SER A 3 21.54 2.93 4.50
C SER A 3 20.42 3.62 5.26
N LYS A 4 19.69 4.52 4.60
CA LYS A 4 18.41 4.99 5.12
C LYS A 4 17.52 3.77 5.30
N THR A 5 17.04 3.62 6.52
CA THR A 5 16.20 2.53 6.96
C THR A 5 14.99 2.45 6.02
N ILE A 6 14.83 1.32 5.32
CA ILE A 6 13.71 1.00 4.41
C ILE A 6 12.34 1.33 5.05
N ASN A 7 12.28 1.34 6.37
CA ASN A 7 11.11 1.66 7.20
C ASN A 7 10.43 3.00 6.88
N GLN A 8 11.12 4.00 6.33
CA GLN A 8 10.54 5.35 6.13
C GLN A 8 10.25 5.72 4.67
N ASP A 9 10.54 4.85 3.71
CA ASP A 9 10.34 5.19 2.30
C ASP A 9 8.87 5.09 1.85
N PHE A 10 8.12 4.17 2.47
CA PHE A 10 6.74 3.92 2.08
C PHE A 10 5.77 4.87 2.77
N LYS A 11 4.96 5.55 1.94
CA LYS A 11 3.74 6.25 2.37
C LYS A 11 2.53 5.44 1.95
N LEU A 12 1.58 5.25 2.87
CA LEU A 12 0.27 4.69 2.56
C LEU A 12 -0.79 5.80 2.57
N THR A 13 -1.53 5.92 1.48
CA THR A 13 -2.72 6.75 1.40
C THR A 13 -3.95 5.86 1.19
N ILE A 14 -4.95 5.99 2.05
CA ILE A 14 -6.30 5.44 1.83
C ILE A 14 -7.06 6.46 0.99
N GLN A 15 -7.23 6.16 -0.28
CA GLN A 15 -7.95 7.03 -1.21
C GLN A 15 -9.39 6.54 -1.35
N SER A 16 -10.36 7.42 -1.10
CA SER A 16 -11.79 7.17 -1.32
C SER A 16 -12.32 8.01 -2.47
N GLY A 17 -13.29 7.48 -3.21
CA GLY A 17 -14.00 8.22 -4.26
C GLY A 17 -13.98 7.53 -5.62
N GLY A 18 -14.79 8.03 -6.55
CA GLY A 18 -15.14 7.33 -7.79
C GLY A 18 -16.65 7.30 -7.99
N MET A 19 -17.17 8.37 -8.57
CA MET A 19 -18.61 8.59 -8.71
C MET A 19 -19.30 7.57 -9.63
N ILE A 20 -18.58 6.99 -10.58
CA ILE A 20 -19.14 5.98 -11.51
C ILE A 20 -19.52 4.72 -10.73
N GLU A 21 -18.56 4.13 -10.00
CA GLU A 21 -18.80 2.91 -9.23
C GLU A 21 -19.81 3.14 -8.09
N PHE A 22 -19.78 4.33 -7.47
CA PHE A 22 -20.77 4.70 -6.48
C PHE A 22 -22.19 4.76 -7.06
N ARG A 23 -22.38 5.30 -8.27
CA ARG A 23 -23.71 5.33 -8.91
C ARG A 23 -24.22 3.94 -9.24
N GLU A 24 -23.33 3.02 -9.61
CA GLU A 24 -23.71 1.66 -9.99
C GLU A 24 -24.01 0.77 -8.77
N THR A 25 -23.27 0.95 -7.68
CA THR A 25 -23.30 0.02 -6.53
C THR A 25 -23.86 0.62 -5.24
N GLY A 26 -23.95 1.95 -5.16
CA GLY A 26 -24.24 2.69 -3.93
C GLY A 26 -23.08 2.72 -2.93
N ILE A 27 -21.90 2.18 -3.27
CA ILE A 27 -20.75 2.05 -2.37
C ILE A 27 -19.61 2.94 -2.86
N ILE A 28 -19.06 3.78 -1.98
CA ILE A 28 -17.90 4.60 -2.30
C ILE A 28 -16.66 3.69 -2.32
N PRO A 29 -15.99 3.53 -3.46
CA PRO A 29 -14.82 2.65 -3.51
C PRO A 29 -13.66 3.27 -2.73
N ARG A 30 -12.90 2.40 -2.07
CA ARG A 30 -11.69 2.73 -1.33
C ARG A 30 -10.49 2.01 -1.92
N PHE A 31 -9.34 2.64 -1.84
CA PHE A 31 -8.09 2.13 -2.38
C PHE A 31 -6.95 2.31 -1.40
N LEU A 32 -6.11 1.29 -1.26
CA LEU A 32 -4.82 1.37 -0.63
C LEU A 32 -3.80 1.82 -1.69
N VAL A 33 -3.23 3.01 -1.51
CA VAL A 33 -2.25 3.61 -2.42
C VAL A 33 -0.90 3.66 -1.71
N PHE A 34 0.00 2.75 -2.09
CA PHE A 34 1.37 2.71 -1.61
C PHE A 34 2.25 3.54 -2.53
N HIS A 35 2.98 4.50 -1.98
CA HIS A 35 3.98 5.27 -2.70
C HIS A 35 5.36 5.04 -2.08
N SER A 36 6.34 4.73 -2.94
CA SER A 36 7.75 4.63 -2.59
C SER A 36 8.52 5.68 -3.39
N ARG A 37 9.23 6.55 -2.67
CA ARG A 37 10.02 7.62 -3.29
C ARG A 37 11.32 7.07 -3.84
N GLU A 38 11.97 6.17 -3.11
CA GLU A 38 13.21 5.51 -3.51
C GLU A 38 13.02 4.67 -4.77
N LEU A 39 11.94 3.89 -4.85
CA LEU A 39 11.64 3.07 -6.03
C LEU A 39 10.94 3.84 -7.14
N ARG A 40 10.53 5.10 -6.88
CA ARG A 40 9.75 5.97 -7.79
C ARG A 40 8.52 5.25 -8.33
N ARG A 41 7.79 4.56 -7.45
CA ARG A 41 6.66 3.70 -7.81
C ARG A 41 5.46 3.97 -6.92
N THR A 42 4.30 3.75 -7.52
CA THR A 42 3.01 3.78 -6.84
C THR A 42 2.27 2.50 -7.16
N TRP A 43 1.72 1.86 -6.13
CA TRP A 43 0.83 0.72 -6.26
C TRP A 43 -0.54 1.09 -5.72
N ARG A 44 -1.59 0.75 -6.46
CA ARG A 44 -2.97 1.03 -6.09
C ARG A 44 -3.74 -0.29 -6.04
N PHE A 45 -4.33 -0.58 -4.90
CA PHE A 45 -5.17 -1.76 -4.69
C PHE A 45 -6.54 -1.32 -4.23
N LYS A 46 -7.59 -1.93 -4.80
CA LYS A 46 -8.94 -1.75 -4.25
C LYS A 46 -8.99 -2.36 -2.85
N GLN A 47 -9.49 -1.62 -1.89
CA GLN A 47 -9.77 -2.12 -0.55
C GLN A 47 -11.13 -2.81 -0.60
N THR A 48 -11.14 -4.13 -0.41
CA THR A 48 -12.37 -4.93 -0.46
C THR A 48 -12.90 -5.31 0.92
N LYS A 49 -12.04 -5.20 1.94
CA LYS A 49 -12.31 -5.55 3.34
C LYS A 49 -11.58 -4.58 4.27
N ASP A 50 -11.99 -4.51 5.52
CA ASP A 50 -11.35 -3.67 6.53
C ASP A 50 -9.90 -4.12 6.77
N THR A 51 -9.67 -5.43 6.83
CA THR A 51 -8.33 -6.04 6.83
C THR A 51 -7.99 -6.60 5.46
N GLN A 52 -6.79 -6.34 4.94
CA GLN A 52 -6.37 -6.81 3.62
C GLN A 52 -4.87 -7.10 3.56
N ASN A 53 -4.49 -8.24 3.02
CA ASN A 53 -3.10 -8.57 2.69
C ASN A 53 -2.87 -8.61 1.17
N GLY A 54 -1.62 -8.42 0.76
CA GLY A 54 -1.26 -8.52 -0.65
C GLY A 54 0.23 -8.39 -0.90
N VAL A 55 0.59 -8.16 -2.17
CA VAL A 55 1.98 -8.05 -2.62
C VAL A 55 2.22 -6.80 -3.45
N LEU A 56 3.35 -6.15 -3.21
CA LEU A 56 3.89 -5.11 -4.08
C LEU A 56 4.95 -5.74 -4.99
N LYS A 57 4.78 -5.54 -6.30
CA LYS A 57 5.70 -6.07 -7.30
C LYS A 57 6.56 -5.00 -7.92
N VAL A 58 7.84 -5.28 -8.10
CA VAL A 58 8.79 -4.47 -8.87
C VAL A 58 9.23 -5.29 -10.07
N ASN A 59 9.05 -4.75 -11.29
CA ASN A 59 9.38 -5.44 -12.54
C ASN A 59 8.79 -6.87 -12.62
N GLY A 60 7.55 -7.05 -12.16
CA GLY A 60 6.85 -8.35 -12.16
C GLY A 60 7.22 -9.30 -11.02
N GLN A 61 8.29 -9.04 -10.28
CA GLN A 61 8.72 -9.86 -9.14
C GLN A 61 8.15 -9.34 -7.82
N VAL A 62 7.84 -10.24 -6.89
CA VAL A 62 7.39 -9.86 -5.54
C VAL A 62 8.56 -9.23 -4.80
N ALA A 63 8.39 -7.97 -4.40
CA ALA A 63 9.38 -7.21 -3.64
C ALA A 63 8.93 -6.99 -2.19
N PHE A 64 7.63 -6.92 -1.94
CA PHE A 64 7.09 -6.73 -0.60
C PHE A 64 5.78 -7.48 -0.40
N TYR A 65 5.56 -8.00 0.80
CA TYR A 65 4.25 -8.36 1.32
C TYR A 65 3.72 -7.23 2.18
N TYR A 66 2.40 -7.03 2.17
CA TYR A 66 1.73 -6.11 3.08
C TYR A 66 0.56 -6.78 3.81
N PHE A 67 0.28 -6.28 5.00
CA PHE A 67 -0.92 -6.57 5.78
C PHE A 67 -1.47 -5.26 6.35
N PHE A 68 -2.63 -4.85 5.87
CA PHE A 68 -3.39 -3.70 6.33
C PHE A 68 -4.50 -4.17 7.27
N ASP A 69 -4.64 -3.54 8.43
CA ASP A 69 -5.60 -3.95 9.47
C ASP A 69 -6.76 -2.96 9.67
N GLY A 70 -6.84 -1.92 8.86
CA GLY A 70 -7.82 -0.84 8.98
C GLY A 70 -7.23 0.46 9.51
N LEU A 71 -6.12 0.40 10.26
CA LEU A 71 -5.49 1.56 10.90
C LEU A 71 -4.03 1.73 10.45
N GLY A 72 -3.29 0.63 10.41
CA GLY A 72 -1.88 0.59 10.06
C GLY A 72 -1.59 -0.42 8.95
N CYS A 73 -0.34 -0.44 8.51
CA CYS A 73 0.10 -1.41 7.51
C CYS A 73 1.47 -1.98 7.85
N LYS A 74 1.51 -3.28 8.06
CA LYS A 74 2.75 -4.05 8.21
C LYS A 74 3.30 -4.41 6.85
N MET A 75 4.59 -4.24 6.69
CA MET A 75 5.35 -4.45 5.46
C MET A 75 6.46 -5.44 5.71
N LYS A 76 6.71 -6.32 4.74
CA LYS A 76 7.81 -7.28 4.78
C LYS A 76 8.50 -7.31 3.43
N SER A 77 9.80 -7.06 3.40
CA SER A 77 10.58 -7.09 2.16
C SER A 77 10.88 -8.52 1.72
N VAL A 78 11.06 -8.68 0.41
CA VAL A 78 11.43 -9.92 -0.25
C VAL A 78 12.51 -9.61 -1.27
N ALA A 79 13.63 -10.32 -1.17
CA ALA A 79 14.71 -10.23 -2.14
C ALA A 79 15.07 -11.64 -2.59
N ASN A 80 15.03 -11.90 -3.90
CA ASN A 80 15.33 -13.22 -4.48
C ASN A 80 14.52 -14.37 -3.84
N GLY A 81 13.26 -14.11 -3.49
CA GLY A 81 12.39 -15.08 -2.83
C GLY A 81 12.66 -15.29 -1.33
N VAL A 82 13.68 -14.65 -0.77
CA VAL A 82 14.00 -14.69 0.65
C VAL A 82 13.31 -13.53 1.37
N ILE A 83 12.64 -13.85 2.47
CA ILE A 83 12.01 -12.87 3.34
C ILE A 83 13.09 -12.04 4.05
N GLY A 84 12.98 -10.73 3.95
CA GLY A 84 13.87 -9.75 4.58
C GLY A 84 13.24 -9.10 5.81
N ALA A 85 13.51 -7.81 5.96
CA ALA A 85 13.05 -6.99 7.08
C ALA A 85 11.51 -6.87 7.13
N GLU A 86 10.99 -6.69 8.34
CA GLU A 86 9.59 -6.39 8.62
C GLU A 86 9.51 -5.04 9.34
N TRP A 87 8.55 -4.21 8.96
CA TRP A 87 8.31 -2.90 9.56
C TRP A 87 6.84 -2.50 9.43
N GLU A 88 6.46 -1.41 10.10
CA GLU A 88 5.12 -0.84 10.02
C GLU A 88 5.18 0.56 9.40
N ILE A 89 4.20 0.89 8.57
CA ILE A 89 4.04 2.25 8.04
C ILE A 89 3.36 3.07 9.14
N GLU A 90 4.11 4.02 9.70
CA GLU A 90 3.66 4.84 10.84
C GLU A 90 2.57 5.86 10.45
N GLU A 91 2.61 6.37 9.22
CA GLU A 91 1.67 7.40 8.75
C GLU A 91 0.76 6.86 7.64
N VAL A 92 -0.53 6.76 7.95
CA VAL A 92 -1.59 6.47 6.98
C VAL A 92 -2.40 7.74 6.74
N VAL A 93 -2.36 8.24 5.51
CA VAL A 93 -3.10 9.45 5.12
C VAL A 93 -4.44 9.05 4.50
N MET A 94 -5.51 9.75 4.86
CA MET A 94 -6.80 9.58 4.19
C MET A 94 -7.01 10.72 3.19
N GLU A 95 -7.40 10.37 1.96
CA GLU A 95 -7.64 11.33 0.89
C GLU A 95 -8.97 11.02 0.21
N LEU A 96 -9.81 12.05 0.07
CA LEU A 96 -11.01 12.00 -0.75
C LEU A 96 -10.69 12.58 -2.14
N ARG A 97 -10.96 11.83 -3.20
CA ARG A 97 -10.82 12.30 -4.59
C ARG A 97 -12.11 12.08 -5.36
N ASP A 98 -12.60 13.15 -5.98
CA ASP A 98 -13.71 13.11 -6.93
C ASP A 98 -13.23 13.01 -8.38
#